data_AF-A0A3S5G3V7-F1
#
_entry.id   AF-A0A3S5G3V7-F1
#
_cell.length_a   1.000
_cell.length_b   1.000
_cell.length_c   1.000
_cell.angle_alpha   90.00
_cell.angle_beta   90.00
_cell.angle_gamma   90.00
#
_symmetry.space_group_name_H-M   'P 1'
#
loop_
_entity.id
_entity.type
_entity.pdbx_description
1 polymer ?
#
loop_
_entity_poly.entity_id
_entity_poly.type
_entity_poly.pdbx_seq_one_letter_code
_entity_poly.pdbx_strand_id
1 'polypeptide(L)'
;MDELFKWLLAFVFSVYLLLFVFSNDPVPEALAHHWTHDCRLLEKNIDKGLLSPTQNRLQCGDVIENVSADEYEKAISGNKPVTLQELIEEIFIR
;
A
#
# COMPACT_ATOMS: atom_id res chain seq x y z
N MET A 1 4.20 -38.30 16.54
CA MET A 1 5.08 -37.34 15.85
C MET A 1 4.34 -36.47 14.84
N ASP A 2 3.22 -36.94 14.27
CA ASP A 2 2.46 -36.20 13.26
C ASP A 2 1.79 -34.91 13.75
N GLU A 3 1.23 -34.90 14.97
CA GLU A 3 0.55 -33.70 15.49
C GLU A 3 1.53 -32.55 15.76
N LEU A 4 2.70 -32.86 16.33
CA LEU A 4 3.73 -31.85 16.62
C LEU A 4 4.29 -31.23 15.32
N PHE A 5 4.40 -32.04 14.26
CA PHE A 5 4.80 -31.57 12.94
C PHE A 5 3.73 -30.68 12.27
N LYS A 6 2.44 -31.01 12.41
CA LYS A 6 1.34 -30.16 11.92
C LYS A 6 1.30 -28.80 12.61
N TRP A 7 1.45 -28.76 13.93
CA TRP A 7 1.49 -27.50 14.68
C TRP A 7 2.69 -26.64 14.31
N LEU A 8 3.85 -27.25 14.08
CA LEU A 8 5.03 -26.54 13.57
C LEU A 8 4.78 -25.92 12.19
N LEU A 9 4.20 -26.67 11.26
CA LEU A 9 3.86 -26.14 9.93
C LEU A 9 2.84 -25.00 10.00
N ALA A 10 1.79 -25.15 10.83
CA ALA A 10 0.79 -24.11 11.03
C ALA A 10 1.40 -22.83 11.61
N PHE A 11 2.34 -22.97 12.56
CA PHE A 11 3.05 -21.83 13.13
C PHE A 11 3.92 -21.12 12.09
N VAL A 12 4.72 -21.85 11.31
CA VAL A 12 5.55 -21.27 10.24
C VAL A 12 4.69 -20.56 9.20
N PHE A 13 3.57 -21.17 8.79
CA PHE A 13 2.64 -20.56 7.84
C PHE A 13 1.99 -19.28 8.39
N SER A 14 1.58 -19.29 9.68
CA SER A 14 1.04 -18.12 10.36
C SER A 14 2.07 -16.99 10.43
N VAL A 15 3.31 -17.29 10.81
CA VAL A 15 4.40 -16.30 10.84
C VAL A 15 4.68 -15.75 9.43
N TYR A 16 4.69 -16.60 8.40
CA TYR A 16 4.89 -16.17 7.02
C TYR A 16 3.76 -15.23 6.54
N LEU A 17 2.51 -15.56 6.83
CA LEU A 17 1.38 -14.68 6.50
C LEU A 17 1.47 -13.34 7.23
N LEU A 18 1.84 -13.35 8.51
CA LEU A 18 2.05 -12.11 9.27
C LEU A 18 3.15 -11.25 8.65
N LEU A 19 4.30 -11.84 8.29
CA LEU A 19 5.39 -11.11 7.64
C LEU A 19 4.97 -10.50 6.30
N PHE A 20 4.18 -11.23 5.50
CA PHE A 20 3.67 -10.72 4.22
C PHE A 20 2.69 -9.56 4.41
N VAL A 21 1.78 -9.65 5.39
CA VAL A 21 0.80 -8.60 5.70
C VAL A 21 1.48 -7.32 6.22
N PHE A 22 2.58 -7.45 6.96
CA PHE A 22 3.28 -6.29 7.53
C PHE A 22 4.41 -5.74 6.65
N SER A 23 4.70 -6.34 5.48
CA SER A 23 5.70 -5.80 4.55
C SER A 23 5.23 -4.45 4.04
N ASN A 24 5.73 -3.38 4.66
CA ASN A 24 5.51 -2.01 4.25
C ASN A 24 6.80 -1.48 3.66
N ASP A 25 7.14 -2.00 2.47
CA ASP A 25 8.28 -1.45 1.75
C ASP A 25 8.01 0.04 1.49
N PRO A 26 8.92 0.94 1.90
CA PRO A 26 8.74 2.36 1.70
C PRO A 26 8.87 2.66 0.21
N VAL A 27 8.10 3.65 -0.26
CA VAL A 27 8.20 4.08 -1.65
C VAL A 27 9.55 4.79 -1.84
N PRO A 28 10.35 4.45 -2.86
CA PRO A 28 11.62 5.13 -3.13
C PRO A 28 11.40 6.63 -3.32
N GLU A 29 12.26 7.45 -2.69
CA GLU A 29 12.10 8.91 -2.70
C GLU A 29 12.13 9.51 -4.11
N ALA A 30 12.95 8.97 -5.02
CA ALA A 30 12.99 9.39 -6.42
C ALA A 30 11.65 9.17 -7.14
N LEU A 31 10.96 8.07 -6.82
CA LEU A 31 9.67 7.71 -7.39
C LEU A 31 8.56 8.62 -6.82
N ALA A 32 8.59 8.85 -5.51
CA ALA A 32 7.66 9.75 -4.84
C ALA A 32 7.78 11.19 -5.37
N HIS A 33 9.02 11.66 -5.58
CA HIS A 33 9.26 12.98 -6.17
C HIS A 33 8.73 13.06 -7.60
N HIS A 34 8.97 12.04 -8.42
CA HIS A 34 8.47 11.96 -9.79
C HIS A 34 6.94 12.07 -9.85
N TRP A 35 6.23 11.24 -9.07
CA TRP A 35 4.76 11.24 -9.08
C TRP A 35 4.12 12.50 -8.50
N THR A 36 4.83 13.21 -7.62
CA THR A 36 4.30 14.41 -6.96
C THR A 36 4.58 15.68 -7.77
N HIS A 37 5.72 15.76 -8.46
CA HIS A 37 6.15 16.98 -9.17
C HIS A 37 5.98 16.89 -10.69
N ASP A 38 6.22 15.74 -11.29
CA ASP A 38 6.25 15.58 -12.76
C ASP A 38 4.94 15.03 -13.32
N CYS A 39 4.10 14.46 -12.45
CA CYS A 39 2.86 13.79 -12.84
C CYS A 39 1.61 14.53 -12.36
N ARG A 40 0.55 14.45 -13.17
CA ARG A 40 -0.78 14.95 -12.84
C ARG A 40 -1.72 13.78 -12.55
N LEU A 41 -2.41 13.82 -11.42
CA LEU A 41 -3.47 12.85 -11.11
C LEU A 41 -4.68 13.07 -12.02
N LEU A 42 -5.05 12.04 -12.77
CA LEU A 42 -6.25 12.04 -13.62
C LEU A 42 -7.44 11.39 -12.91
N GLU A 43 -7.22 10.24 -12.30
CA GLU A 43 -8.28 9.42 -11.72
C GLU A 43 -7.73 8.65 -10.52
N LYS A 44 -8.51 8.62 -9.43
CA LYS A 44 -8.14 7.94 -8.18
C LYS A 44 -9.01 6.72 -7.93
N ASN A 45 -8.44 5.71 -7.27
CA ASN A 45 -9.15 4.50 -6.82
C ASN A 45 -9.89 3.78 -7.94
N ILE A 46 -9.22 3.58 -9.07
CA ILE A 46 -9.71 2.71 -10.15
C ILE A 46 -9.71 1.28 -9.63
N ASP A 47 -10.91 0.75 -9.45
CA ASP A 47 -11.12 -0.65 -9.08
C ASP A 47 -10.85 -1.56 -10.30
N LYS A 48 -9.96 -2.51 -10.11
CA LYS A 48 -9.60 -3.53 -11.12
C LYS A 48 -10.30 -4.86 -10.86
N GLY A 49 -11.13 -4.94 -9.83
CA GLY A 49 -11.91 -6.10 -9.43
C GLY A 49 -11.49 -6.65 -8.07
N LEU A 50 -12.26 -7.61 -7.56
CA LEU A 50 -12.23 -8.11 -6.17
C LEU A 50 -10.88 -8.61 -5.65
N LEU A 51 -9.96 -8.99 -6.55
CA LEU A 51 -8.64 -9.55 -6.21
C LEU A 51 -7.48 -8.65 -6.64
N SER A 52 -7.76 -7.48 -7.21
CA SER A 52 -6.74 -6.55 -7.67
C SER A 52 -6.72 -5.32 -6.77
N PRO A 53 -5.54 -4.85 -6.34
CA PRO A 53 -5.45 -3.62 -5.57
C PRO A 53 -5.95 -2.43 -6.40
N THR A 54 -6.51 -1.43 -5.73
CA THR A 54 -6.96 -0.20 -6.36
C THR A 54 -5.78 0.56 -6.93
N GLN A 55 -5.97 1.17 -8.09
CA GLN A 55 -4.91 1.91 -8.80
C GLN A 55 -5.33 3.35 -9.04
N ASN A 56 -4.36 4.26 -8.99
CA ASN A 56 -4.50 5.65 -9.42
C ASN A 56 -3.90 5.80 -10.81
N ARG A 57 -4.52 6.63 -11.64
CA ARG A 57 -4.04 6.93 -12.99
C ARG A 57 -3.41 8.32 -13.01
N LEU A 58 -2.11 8.33 -13.27
CA LEU A 58 -1.28 9.53 -13.36
C LEU A 58 -0.92 9.80 -14.82
N GLN A 59 -0.83 11.08 -15.18
CA GLN A 59 -0.30 11.53 -16.45
C GLN A 59 1.04 12.21 -16.20
N CYS A 60 2.13 11.56 -16.61
CA CYS A 60 3.50 12.03 -16.45
C CYS A 60 3.99 12.47 -17.85
N GLY A 61 3.85 13.75 -18.18
CA GLY A 61 4.08 14.25 -19.54
C GLY A 61 3.12 13.61 -20.56
N ASP A 62 3.68 12.88 -21.52
CA ASP A 62 2.93 12.19 -22.58
C ASP A 62 2.53 10.74 -22.22
N VAL A 63 2.93 10.25 -21.04
CA VAL A 63 2.70 8.86 -20.61
C VAL A 63 1.64 8.80 -19.52
N ILE A 64 0.78 7.78 -19.61
CA ILE A 64 -0.19 7.45 -18.56
C ILE A 64 0.37 6.29 -17.74
N GLU A 65 0.57 6.52 -16.45
CA GLU A 65 1.05 5.52 -15.49
C GLU A 65 -0.09 5.09 -14.57
N ASN A 66 -0.21 3.78 -14.31
CA ASN A 66 -1.11 3.24 -13.29
C ASN A 66 -0.27 2.87 -12.08
N VAL A 67 -0.52 3.54 -10.96
CA VAL A 67 0.23 3.39 -9.71
C VAL A 67 -0.71 2.85 -8.65
N SER A 68 -0.21 2.02 -7.73
CA SER A 68 -1.05 1.52 -6.65
C SER A 68 -1.53 2.66 -5.76
N ALA A 69 -2.79 2.61 -5.32
CA ALA A 69 -3.36 3.71 -4.55
C ALA A 69 -2.65 3.92 -3.21
N ASP A 70 -2.23 2.82 -2.56
CA ASP A 70 -1.49 2.84 -1.30
C ASP A 70 -0.07 3.38 -1.46
N GLU A 71 0.64 3.01 -2.54
CA GLU A 71 1.97 3.55 -2.85
C GLU A 71 1.90 5.04 -3.17
N TYR A 72 0.90 5.48 -3.93
CA TYR A 72 0.71 6.89 -4.23
C TYR A 72 0.38 7.71 -2.99
N GLU A 73 -0.47 7.19 -2.09
CA GLU A 73 -0.77 7.82 -0.81
C GLU A 73 0.48 7.96 0.06
N LYS A 74 1.30 6.89 0.14
CA LYS A 74 2.60 6.91 0.83
C LYS A 74 3.56 7.93 0.21
N ALA A 75 3.59 8.05 -1.12
CA ALA A 75 4.42 9.03 -1.81
C ALA A 75 4.03 10.47 -1.46
N ILE A 76 2.73 10.78 -1.46
CA ILE A 76 2.23 12.12 -1.11
C ILE A 76 2.40 12.42 0.38
N SER A 77 2.18 11.43 1.25
CA SER A 77 2.37 11.59 2.70
C SER A 77 3.84 11.68 3.12
N GLY A 78 4.78 11.43 2.19
CA GLY A 78 6.22 11.47 2.43
C GLY A 78 6.71 10.25 3.23
N ASN A 79 6.18 9.07 2.92
CA ASN A 79 6.37 7.82 3.66
C ASN A 79 6.03 7.94 5.16
N LYS A 80 5.25 8.97 5.54
CA LYS A 80 4.76 9.07 6.92
C LYS A 80 3.78 7.93 7.13
N PRO A 81 4.04 7.02 8.09
CA PRO A 81 3.07 6.00 8.43
C PRO A 81 1.84 6.73 8.95
N VAL A 82 0.69 6.52 8.30
CA VAL A 82 -0.60 6.96 8.85
C VAL A 82 -0.72 6.26 10.20
N THR A 83 -0.59 7.04 11.27
CA THR A 83 -0.59 6.47 12.60
C THR A 83 -2.02 6.09 12.97
N LEU A 84 -2.21 5.04 13.77
CA LEU A 84 -3.52 4.69 14.32
C LEU A 84 -4.20 5.88 15.01
N GLN A 85 -3.42 6.85 15.50
CA GLN A 85 -3.92 8.06 16.13
C GLN A 85 -4.61 9.01 15.14
N GLU A 86 -4.04 9.23 13.95
CA GLU A 86 -4.69 10.03 12.88
C GLU A 86 -5.98 9.38 12.38
N LEU A 87 -5.98 8.05 12.23
CA LEU A 87 -7.18 7.31 11.82
C LEU A 87 -8.28 7.35 12.90
N ILE A 88 -7.92 7.28 14.18
CA ILE A 88 -8.87 7.38 15.29
C ILE A 88 -9.45 8.80 15.39
N GLU A 89 -8.63 9.84 15.20
CA GLU A 89 -9.14 11.23 15.20
C GLU A 89 -10.13 11.48 14.06
N GLU A 90 -9.86 11.03 12.84
CA GLU A 90 -10.82 11.20 11.73
C GLU A 90 -12.15 10.48 11.96
N ILE A 91 -12.11 9.30 12.59
CA ILE A 91 -13.31 8.49 12.83
C ILE A 91 -14.12 9.01 14.02
N PHE A 92 -13.46 9.54 15.07
CA PHE A 92 -14.12 9.87 16.35
C PHE A 92 -14.46 11.36 16.52
N ILE A 93 -13.87 12.25 15.71
CA ILE A 93 -14.12 13.71 15.78
C ILE A 93 -15.15 14.16 14.72
N ARG A 94 -15.66 13.25 13.87
CA ARG A 94 -16.73 13.54 12.92
C ARG A 94 -18.14 13.37 13.50
#